data_AF-A0A547NR04-F1
#
_entry.id   AF-A0A547NR04-F1
#
_cell.length_a   1.000
_cell.length_b   1.000
_cell.length_c   1.000
_cell.angle_alpha   90.00
_cell.angle_beta   90.00
_cell.angle_gamma   90.00
#
_symmetry.space_group_name_H-M   'P 1'
#
loop_
_entity.id
_entity.type
_entity.pdbx_description
1 polymer ?
#
loop_
_entity_poly.entity_id
_entity_poly.type
_entity_poly.pdbx_seq_one_letter_code
_entity_poly.pdbx_strand_id
1 'polypeptide(L)' 'MTNERRYEYELGHSDRELRRLATQAALVDPMTRDYLRRAGIQTGMQVLDIGSGAGDVAFL' A
#
# COMPACT_ATOMS: atom_id res chain seq x y z
N MET A 1 9.88 -30.91 25.11
CA MET A 1 9.37 -29.53 25.03
C MET A 1 9.56 -29.06 23.59
N THR A 2 8.52 -29.17 22.76
CA THR A 2 8.55 -28.71 21.37
C THR A 2 8.48 -27.19 21.37
N ASN A 3 9.51 -26.54 20.83
CA ASN A 3 9.56 -25.11 20.62
C ASN A 3 8.63 -24.75 19.45
N GLU A 4 7.40 -24.31 19.74
CA GLU A 4 6.51 -23.78 18.72
C GLU A 4 7.08 -22.45 18.22
N ARG A 5 7.62 -22.44 17.00
CA ARG A 5 7.94 -21.17 16.33
C ARG A 5 6.63 -20.48 16.01
N ARG A 6 6.35 -19.38 16.70
CA ARG A 6 5.29 -18.45 16.33
C ARG A 6 5.74 -17.71 15.06
N TYR A 7 5.17 -18.07 13.92
CA TYR A 7 5.35 -17.32 12.67
C TYR A 7 4.44 -16.10 12.72
N GLU A 8 5.04 -14.92 12.78
CA GLU A 8 4.31 -13.67 12.63
C GLU A 8 4.07 -13.42 11.12
N TYR A 9 2.90 -12.91 10.78
CA TYR A 9 2.57 -12.61 9.40
C TYR A 9 3.43 -11.44 8.91
N GLU A 10 4.34 -11.71 7.96
CA GLU A 10 5.32 -10.72 7.46
C GLU A 10 4.66 -9.50 6.80
N LEU A 11 3.45 -9.66 6.25
CA LEU A 11 2.65 -8.56 5.67
C LEU A 11 1.62 -8.00 6.68
N GLY A 12 1.91 -8.15 7.97
CA GLY A 12 1.11 -7.60 9.06
C GLY A 12 1.25 -6.09 9.19
N HIS A 13 0.82 -5.54 10.32
CA HIS A 13 0.87 -4.09 10.58
C HIS A 13 2.03 -3.70 11.50
N SER A 14 3.20 -4.34 11.32
CA SER A 14 4.39 -3.95 12.08
C SER A 14 4.94 -2.62 11.56
N ASP A 15 5.58 -1.84 12.42
CA ASP A 15 6.23 -0.58 12.03
C ASP A 15 7.26 -0.77 10.90
N ARG A 16 7.97 -1.91 10.91
CA ARG A 16 8.92 -2.26 9.85
C ARG A 16 8.20 -2.44 8.52
N GLU A 17 7.06 -3.11 8.53
CA GLU A 17 6.27 -3.38 7.34
C GLU A 17 5.61 -2.11 6.79
N LEU A 18 5.05 -1.25 7.66
CA LEU A 18 4.52 0.05 7.24
C LEU A 18 5.61 0.93 6.62
N ARG A 19 6.82 0.97 7.19
CA ARG A 19 7.96 1.67 6.60
C ARG A 19 8.37 1.08 5.24
N ARG A 20 8.32 -0.24 5.09
CA ARG A 20 8.60 -0.92 3.83
C ARG A 20 7.62 -0.49 2.75
N LEU A 21 6.32 -0.50 3.06
CA LEU A 21 5.26 -0.06 2.15
C LEU A 21 5.41 1.42 1.76
N ALA A 22 5.60 2.31 2.73
CA ALA A 22 5.79 3.74 2.45
C ALA A 22 7.02 4.03 1.58
N THR A 23 8.12 3.29 1.81
CA THR A 23 9.34 3.43 0.98
C THR A 23 9.08 2.99 -0.46
N GLN A 24 8.34 1.91 -0.65
CA GLN A 24 7.95 1.44 -1.99
C GLN A 24 7.00 2.42 -2.67
N ALA A 25 6.00 2.93 -1.95
CA ALA A 25 5.04 3.91 -2.46
C ALA A 25 5.75 5.18 -2.94
N ALA A 26 6.69 5.72 -2.16
CA ALA A 26 7.46 6.91 -2.52
C ALA A 26 8.28 6.73 -3.81
N LEU A 27 8.80 5.52 -4.07
CA LEU A 27 9.58 5.23 -5.27
C LEU A 27 8.72 5.28 -6.54
N VAL A 28 7.45 4.90 -6.46
CA VAL A 28 6.56 4.76 -7.63
C VAL A 28 5.48 5.85 -7.71
N ASP A 29 5.34 6.72 -6.72
CA ASP A 29 4.32 7.77 -6.64
C ASP A 29 4.14 8.58 -7.94
N PRO A 30 5.20 9.08 -8.61
CA PRO A 30 5.03 9.85 -9.84
C PRO A 30 4.39 9.03 -10.97
N MET A 31 4.75 7.74 -11.08
CA MET A 31 4.21 6.82 -12.08
C MET A 31 2.76 6.44 -11.76
N THR A 32 2.46 6.17 -10.48
CA THR A 32 1.10 5.89 -10.01
C THR A 32 0.17 7.07 -10.31
N ARG A 33 0.59 8.31 -10.03
CA ARG A 33 -0.21 9.50 -10.32
C ARG A 33 -0.45 9.69 -11.82
N ASP A 34 0.57 9.49 -12.66
CA ASP A 34 0.41 9.56 -14.12
C ASP A 34 -0.54 8.46 -14.63
N TYR A 35 -0.40 7.24 -14.12
CA TYR A 35 -1.27 6.11 -14.47
C TYR A 35 -2.75 6.41 -14.14
N LEU A 36 -3.05 6.87 -12.91
CA LEU A 36 -4.42 7.15 -12.50
C LEU A 36 -5.05 8.30 -13.31
N ARG A 37 -4.26 9.33 -13.65
CA ARG A 37 -4.71 10.41 -14.56
C ARG A 37 -5.02 9.87 -15.95
N ARG A 38 -4.16 9.03 -16.52
CA ARG A 38 -4.37 8.41 -17.84
C ARG A 38 -5.55 7.44 -17.84
N ALA A 39 -5.82 6.79 -16.71
CA ALA A 39 -7.02 5.97 -16.50
C ALA A 39 -8.31 6.80 -16.41
N GLY A 40 -8.22 8.14 -16.38
CA GLY A 40 -9.38 9.04 -16.38
C GLY A 40 -10.03 9.23 -15.01
N ILE A 41 -9.36 8.82 -13.93
CA ILE A 41 -9.81 9.10 -12.57
C ILE A 41 -9.81 10.61 -12.35
N GLN A 42 -10.93 11.14 -11.87
CA GLN A 42 -11.15 12.56 -11.68
C GLN A 42 -11.95 12.83 -10.40
N THR A 43 -11.88 14.07 -9.93
CA THR A 43 -12.61 14.56 -8.77
C THR A 43 -14.11 14.25 -8.87
N GLY A 44 -14.69 13.74 -7.79
CA GLY A 44 -16.11 13.39 -7.70
C GLY A 44 -16.44 11.93 -8.04
N MET A 45 -15.50 11.17 -8.60
CA MET A 45 -15.67 9.71 -8.75
C MET A 45 -15.60 8.98 -7.40
N GLN A 46 -16.39 7.91 -7.28
CA GLN A 46 -16.24 6.94 -6.20
C GLN A 46 -15.29 5.84 -6.66
N VAL A 47 -14.14 5.70 -6.00
CA VAL A 47 -13.07 4.77 -6.37
C VAL A 47 -12.84 3.78 -5.23
N LEU A 48 -12.65 2.50 -5.57
CA LEU A 48 -12.28 1.45 -4.63
C LEU A 48 -10.82 1.06 -4.85
N ASP A 49 -10.00 1.18 -3.80
CA ASP A 49 -8.62 0.69 -3.78
C ASP A 49 -8.58 -0.70 -3.13
N ILE A 50 -8.40 -1.74 -3.96
CA ILE A 50 -8.37 -3.13 -3.51
C ILE A 50 -6.94 -3.51 -3.11
N GLY A 51 -6.77 -3.95 -1.87
CA GLY A 51 -5.45 -4.26 -1.34
C GLY A 51 -4.62 -3.01 -1.07
N SER A 52 -5.27 -1.98 -0.52
CA SER A 52 -4.70 -0.64 -0.30
C SER A 52 -3.45 -0.59 0.58
N GLY A 53 -3.13 -1.67 1.30
CA GLY A 53 -1.95 -1.74 2.16
C GLY A 53 -1.99 -0.63 3.23
N ALA A 54 -0.94 0.20 3.28
CA ALA A 54 -0.88 1.36 4.18
C ALA A 54 -1.76 2.54 3.73
N GLY A 55 -2.36 2.46 2.53
CA GLY A 55 -3.28 3.45 1.98
C GLY A 55 -2.63 4.53 1.11
N ASP A 56 -1.33 4.43 0.80
CA ASP A 56 -0.59 5.48 0.09
C ASP A 56 -1.26 5.92 -1.23
N VAL A 57 -1.89 4.99 -1.96
CA VAL A 57 -2.61 5.29 -3.22
C VAL A 57 -3.98 5.94 -2.96
N ALA A 58 -4.72 5.45 -1.96
CA ALA A 58 -6.02 5.98 -1.58
C ALA A 58 -5.95 7.43 -1.04
N PHE A 59 -4.79 7.87 -0.55
CA PHE A 59 -4.54 9.22 -0.02
C PHE A 59 -3.83 10.19 -1.01
N LEU A 60 -3.63 9.81 -2.28
CA LEU A 60 -2.98 10.66 -3.30
C LEU A 60 -3.76 11.91 -3.69
#